data_AF-A0AAX2GVZ1-F1
#
_entry.id   AF-A0AAX2GVZ1-F1
#
_cell.length_a   1.000
_cell.length_b   1.000
_cell.length_c   1.000
_cell.angle_alpha   90.00
_cell.angle_beta   90.00
_cell.angle_gamma   90.00
#
_symmetry.space_group_name_H-M   'P 1'
#
loop_
_entity.id
_entity.type
_entity.pdbx_description
1 polymer ?
#
loop_
_entity_poly.entity_id
_entity_poly.type
_entity_poly.pdbx_seq_one_letter_code
_entity_poly.pdbx_strand_id
1 'polypeptide(L)' 'MKRKRLKPITEEQRNQIIRAFRSCKENGAPTIAAMLGVTVHQVNRVISEFLKHREQLMIIKNHITF' A
#
# COMPACT_ATOMS: atom_id res chain seq x y z
N MET A 1 13.72 -24.79 -10.13
CA MET A 1 13.39 -24.12 -8.84
C MET A 1 11.88 -23.96 -8.72
N LYS A 2 11.21 -24.63 -7.76
CA LYS A 2 9.78 -24.46 -7.52
C LYS A 2 9.52 -23.02 -7.03
N ARG A 3 8.83 -22.19 -7.83
CA ARG A 3 8.37 -20.86 -7.41
C ARG A 3 7.38 -21.06 -6.26
N LYS A 4 7.81 -20.88 -5.01
CA LYS A 4 6.91 -20.74 -3.86
C LYS A 4 6.03 -19.52 -4.14
N ARG A 5 4.76 -19.74 -4.52
CA ARG A 5 3.79 -18.65 -4.65
C ARG A 5 3.67 -17.99 -3.27
N LEU A 6 4.14 -16.76 -3.16
CA LEU A 6 3.89 -15.93 -1.99
C LEU A 6 2.39 -15.84 -1.80
N LYS A 7 1.92 -16.10 -0.57
CA LYS A 7 0.50 -15.99 -0.25
C LYS A 7 0.04 -14.56 -0.59
N PRO A 8 -1.12 -14.41 -1.25
CA PRO A 8 -1.69 -13.09 -1.48
C PRO A 8 -1.96 -12.41 -0.14
N ILE A 9 -1.74 -11.10 -0.11
CA ILE A 9 -2.10 -10.25 1.03
C ILE A 9 -3.62 -10.23 1.21
N THR A 10 -4.08 -10.37 2.45
CA THR A 10 -5.50 -10.30 2.77
C THR A 10 -5.99 -8.86 2.77
N GLU A 11 -7.30 -8.67 2.69
CA GLU A 11 -7.92 -7.33 2.77
C GLU A 11 -7.61 -6.65 4.11
N GLU A 12 -7.60 -7.41 5.20
CA GLU A 12 -7.21 -6.91 6.52
C GLU A 12 -5.76 -6.41 6.55
N GLN A 13 -4.82 -7.19 5.98
CA GLN A 13 -3.42 -6.75 5.85
C GLN A 13 -3.29 -5.50 4.98
N ARG A 14 -4.06 -5.41 3.87
CA ARG A 14 -4.10 -4.23 3.01
C ARG A 14 -4.54 -2.99 3.80
N ASN A 15 -5.61 -3.10 4.60
CA ASN A 15 -6.10 -2.00 5.44
C ASN A 15 -5.10 -1.62 6.54
N GLN A 16 -4.45 -2.59 7.17
CA GLN A 16 -3.40 -2.33 8.15
C GLN A 16 -2.19 -1.63 7.52
N ILE A 17 -1.76 -2.01 6.31
CA ILE A 17 -0.70 -1.33 5.55
C ILE A 17 -1.08 0.12 5.29
N ILE A 18 -2.28 0.39 4.78
CA ILE A 18 -2.73 1.76 4.46
C ILE A 18 -2.84 2.61 5.73
N ARG A 19 -3.36 2.05 6.82
CA ARG A 19 -3.48 2.75 8.12
C ARG A 19 -2.11 3.05 8.71
N ALA A 20 -1.20 2.09 8.70
CA ALA A 20 0.18 2.26 9.16
C ALA A 20 0.90 3.31 8.29
N PHE A 21 0.79 3.23 6.97
CA PHE A 21 1.37 4.21 6.05
C PHE A 21 0.83 5.63 6.26
N ARG A 22 -0.48 5.79 6.49
CA ARG A 22 -1.08 7.10 6.83
C ARG A 22 -0.64 7.62 8.19
N SER A 23 -0.47 6.72 9.17
CA SER A 23 -0.16 7.09 10.55
C SER A 23 1.32 7.39 10.77
N CYS A 24 2.21 6.94 9.89
CA CYS A 24 3.65 7.04 10.11
C CYS A 24 4.32 8.01 9.16
N LYS A 25 4.78 9.14 9.72
CA LYS A 25 5.85 9.95 9.15
C LYS A 25 7.23 9.28 9.28
N GLU A 26 7.41 8.27 10.14
CA GLU A 26 8.73 7.68 10.44
C GLU A 26 8.87 6.17 10.15
N ASN A 27 7.82 5.35 10.27
CA ASN A 27 7.95 3.91 9.95
C ASN A 27 7.80 3.64 8.45
N GLY A 28 8.91 3.31 7.80
CA GLY A 28 8.94 2.95 6.38
C GLY A 28 8.31 1.59 6.08
N ALA A 29 8.12 1.32 4.78
CA ALA A 29 7.64 0.03 4.26
C ALA A 29 8.33 -1.23 4.84
N PRO A 30 9.64 -1.23 5.19
CA PRO A 30 10.29 -2.37 5.83
C PRO A 30 9.69 -2.73 7.20
N THR A 31 9.39 -1.73 8.02
CA THR A 31 8.83 -1.93 9.36
C THR A 31 7.42 -2.50 9.27
N ILE A 32 6.60 -1.96 8.37
CA ILE A 32 5.23 -2.44 8.14
C ILE A 32 5.23 -3.89 7.63
N ALA A 33 6.16 -4.22 6.73
CA ALA A 33 6.35 -5.57 6.25
C ALA A 33 6.70 -6.56 7.37
N ALA A 34 7.62 -6.18 8.26
CA ALA A 34 8.00 -6.98 9.41
C ALA A 34 6.83 -7.19 10.39
N MET A 35 6.06 -6.14 10.70
CA MET A 35 4.90 -6.23 11.61
C MET A 35 3.80 -7.16 11.10
N LEU A 36 3.56 -7.17 9.79
CA LEU A 36 2.44 -7.89 9.18
C LEU A 36 2.84 -9.26 8.62
N GLY A 37 4.12 -9.63 8.71
CA GLY A 37 4.65 -10.89 8.17
C GLY A 37 4.54 -10.98 6.64
N VAL A 38 4.61 -9.82 5.96
CA VAL A 38 4.51 -9.71 4.50
C VAL A 38 5.83 -9.22 3.91
N THR A 39 5.97 -9.31 2.59
CA THR A 39 7.18 -8.79 1.93
C THR A 39 7.09 -7.28 1.76
N VAL A 40 8.24 -6.59 1.83
CA VAL A 40 8.34 -5.14 1.54
C VAL A 40 7.80 -4.82 0.15
N HIS A 41 7.98 -5.73 -0.81
CA HIS A 41 7.43 -5.58 -2.16
C HIS A 41 5.89 -5.52 -2.16
N GLN A 42 5.22 -6.38 -1.40
CA GLN A 42 3.76 -6.35 -1.27
C GLN A 42 3.28 -5.05 -0.60
N VAL A 43 3.99 -4.58 0.43
CA VAL A 43 3.69 -3.30 1.09
C VAL A 43 3.82 -2.13 0.11
N ASN A 44 4.95 -2.04 -0.60
CA ASN A 44 5.19 -1.00 -1.61
C ASN A 44 4.16 -1.02 -2.73
N ARG A 45 3.73 -2.21 -3.16
CA ARG A 45 2.68 -2.35 -4.16
C ARG A 45 1.34 -1.79 -3.67
N VAL A 46 0.93 -2.11 -2.44
CA VAL A 46 -0.31 -1.56 -1.84
C VAL A 46 -0.22 -0.04 -1.70
N ILE A 47 0.91 0.48 -1.23
CA ILE A 47 1.13 1.92 -1.08
C ILE A 47 1.08 2.62 -2.44
N SER A 48 1.73 2.05 -3.46
CA SER A 48 1.73 2.61 -4.82
C SER A 48 0.33 2.60 -5.44
N GLU A 49 -0.42 1.50 -5.30
CA GLU A 49 -1.82 1.44 -5.73
C GLU A 49 -2.68 2.50 -5.02
N PHE A 50 -2.49 2.66 -3.70
CA PHE A 50 -3.19 3.66 -2.91
C PHE A 50 -2.85 5.10 -3.33
N LEU A 51 -1.58 5.41 -3.58
CA LEU A 51 -1.13 6.73 -4.04
C LEU A 51 -1.65 7.06 -5.45
N LYS A 52 -1.61 6.10 -6.38
CA LYS A 52 -2.19 6.27 -7.73
C LYS A 52 -3.69 6.56 -7.68
N HIS A 53 -4.42 5.88 -6.79
CA HIS A 53 -5.84 6.12 -6.61
C HIS A 53 -6.12 7.53 -6.04
N ARG A 54 -5.28 8.01 -5.12
CA ARG A 54 -5.36 9.41 -4.63
C ARG A 54 -5.03 10.43 -5.71
N GLU A 55 -4.05 10.17 -6.56
CA GLU A 55 -3.68 11.05 -7.67
C GLU A 55 -4.82 11.15 -8.70
N GLN A 56 -5.44 10.03 -9.08
CA GLN A 56 -6.63 10.04 -9.92
C GLN A 56 -7.79 10.87 -9.31
N LEU A 57 -8.04 10.74 -8.01
CA LEU A 57 -9.07 11.55 -7.34
C LEU A 57 -8.75 13.05 -7.35
N MET A 58 -7.47 13.44 -7.32
CA MET A 58 -7.07 14.85 -7.46
C MET A 58 -7.23 15.36 -8.89
N ILE A 59 -6.89 14.55 -9.90
CA ILE A 59 -7.07 14.92 -11.32
C ILE A 59 -8.56 15.13 -11.61
N ILE A 60 -9.45 14.24 -11.11
CA ILE A 60 -10.90 14.40 -11.28
C ILE A 60 -11.39 15.68 -10.61
N LYS A 61 -10.91 16.00 -9.40
CA LYS A 61 -11.30 17.24 -8.71
C LYS A 61 -10.90 18.49 -9.49
N ASN A 62 -9.75 18.45 -10.18
CA ASN A 62 -9.24 19.57 -10.98
C ASN A 62 -9.91 19.69 -12.36
N HIS A 63 -10.51 18.61 -12.88
CA HIS A 63 -11.19 18.59 -14.18
C HIS A 63 -12.69 18.93 -14.09
N ILE A 64 -13.29 18.89 -12.90
CA ILE A 64 -14.68 19.33 -12.66
C ILE A 64 -14.76 20.85 -12.39
N THR A 65 -13.63 21.51 -12.15
CA THR A 65 -13.54 22.96 -11.89
C THR A 65 -13.30 23.81 -13.15
N PHE A 66 -13.53 23.26 -14.35
CA PHE A 66 -13.46 23.99 -15.62
C PHE A 66 -14.85 24.16 -16.22
#